data_AF-A0A955DM25-F1
#
_entry.id   AF-A0A955DM25-F1
#
_cell.length_a   1.000
_cell.length_b   1.000
_cell.length_c   1.000
_cell.angle_alpha   90.00
_cell.angle_beta   90.00
_cell.angle_gamma   90.00
#
_symmetry.space_group_name_H-M   'P 1'
#
loop_
_entity.id
_entity.type
_entity.pdbx_description
1 polymer ?
#
loop_
_entity_poly.entity_id
_entity_poly.type
_entity_poly.pdbx_seq_one_letter_code
_entity_poly.pdbx_strand_id
1 'polypeptide(L)' 'EGIFYEAVTNQIRDDLVNLMQPTWLQIITHWRGRGGIRSNIRAEHGAIPAHWRTL' A
#
# COMPACT_ATOMS: atom_id res chain seq x y z
N GLU A 1 16.52 -14.68 1.53
CA GLU A 1 15.07 -14.60 1.25
C GLU A 1 14.75 -13.16 0.88
N GLY A 2 14.19 -12.94 -0.30
CA GLY A 2 13.79 -11.60 -0.72
C GLY A 2 12.50 -11.22 -0.01
N ILE A 3 12.51 -10.11 0.71
CA ILE A 3 11.26 -9.48 1.16
C ILE A 3 10.63 -8.84 -0.08
N PHE A 4 9.47 -9.34 -0.48
CA PHE A 4 8.66 -8.74 -1.55
C PHE A 4 8.11 -7.41 -1.04
N TYR A 5 8.31 -6.34 -1.81
CA TYR A 5 7.87 -5.00 -1.43
C TYR A 5 6.34 -4.91 -1.24
N GLU A 6 5.60 -5.79 -1.91
CA GLU A 6 4.17 -6.01 -1.75
C GLU A 6 3.83 -6.48 -0.34
N ALA A 7 4.58 -7.45 0.19
CA ALA A 7 4.34 -8.00 1.52
C ALA A 7 4.55 -6.92 2.60
N VAL A 8 5.60 -6.11 2.48
CA VAL A 8 5.85 -4.98 3.40
C VAL A 8 4.73 -3.95 3.31
N THR A 9 4.30 -3.61 2.09
CA THR A 9 3.24 -2.61 1.88
C THR A 9 1.91 -3.09 2.45
N ASN A 10 1.59 -4.38 2.28
CA ASN A 10 0.41 -5.00 2.87
C ASN A 10 0.48 -5.03 4.40
N GLN A 11 1.63 -5.37 4.98
CA GLN A 11 1.81 -5.37 6.43
C GLN A 11 1.57 -3.97 7.02
N ILE A 12 2.15 -2.92 6.41
CA ILE A 12 1.92 -1.53 6.83
C ILE A 12 0.43 -1.18 6.79
N ARG A 13 -0.27 -1.55 5.71
CA ARG A 13 -1.71 -1.33 5.61
C ARG A 13 -2.45 -2.05 6.75
N ASP A 14 -2.15 -3.33 6.97
CA ASP A 14 -2.86 -4.16 7.94
C ASP A 14 -2.66 -3.64 9.37
N ASP A 15 -1.44 -3.24 9.72
CA ASP A 15 -1.13 -2.63 11.02
C ASP A 15 -1.92 -1.34 11.24
N LEU A 16 -2.00 -0.47 10.22
CA LEU A 16 -2.77 0.78 10.30
C LEU A 16 -4.28 0.53 10.34
N VAL A 17 -4.79 -0.44 9.59
CA VAL A 17 -6.20 -0.84 9.63
C VAL A 17 -6.57 -1.36 11.01
N ASN A 18 -5.74 -2.21 11.59
CA ASN A 18 -5.96 -2.77 12.93
C ASN A 18 -5.94 -1.67 14.00
N LEU A 19 -5.06 -0.68 13.88
CA LEU A 19 -4.94 0.40 14.84
C LEU A 19 -6.07 1.43 14.73
N MET A 20 -6.42 1.84 13.51
CA MET A 20 -7.28 3.00 13.26
C MET A 20 -8.72 2.63 12.93
N GLN A 21 -8.98 1.40 12.49
CA GLN A 21 -10.28 0.94 11.99
C GLN A 21 -10.92 1.91 10.96
N PRO A 22 -10.19 2.31 9.89
CA PRO A 22 -10.66 3.33 8.97
C PRO A 22 -11.77 2.80 8.04
N THR A 23 -12.73 3.64 7.66
CA THR A 23 -13.72 3.30 6.62
C THR A 23 -13.07 3.09 5.25
N TRP A 24 -12.00 3.83 4.97
CA TRP A 24 -11.16 3.67 3.78
C TRP A 24 -9.72 4.10 4.09
N LEU A 25 -8.75 3.34 3.55
CA LEU A 25 -7.32 3.64 3.64
C LEU A 25 -6.62 3.24 2.34
N GLN A 26 -5.67 4.06 1.90
CA GLN A 26 -4.78 3.77 0.80
C GLN A 26 -3.33 4.06 1.21
N ILE A 27 -2.45 3.11 0.95
CA ILE A 27 -1.01 3.23 1.15
C ILE A 27 -0.33 3.12 -0.22
N ILE A 28 0.48 4.11 -0.56
CA ILE A 28 1.31 4.14 -1.77
C ILE A 28 2.77 4.14 -1.32
N THR A 29 3.53 3.13 -1.73
CA THR A 29 4.95 2.99 -1.41
C THR A 29 5.80 3.06 -2.67
N HIS A 30 6.88 3.83 -2.58
CA HIS A 30 7.85 4.00 -3.65
C HIS A 30 9.16 3.29 -3.30
N TRP A 31 9.41 2.16 -3.95
CA TRP A 31 10.58 1.33 -3.71
C TRP A 31 11.67 1.57 -4.75
N ARG A 32 12.92 1.56 -4.29
CA ARG A 32 14.11 1.57 -5.14
C ARG A 32 14.78 0.21 -5.03
N GLY A 33 14.69 -0.57 -6.10
CA GLY A 33 15.35 -1.86 -6.23
C GLY A 33 16.81 -1.73 -6.68
N ARG A 34 17.39 -2.85 -7.14
CA ARG A 34 18.71 -2.88 -7.77
C ARG A 34 18.58 -2.68 -9.28
N GLY A 35 19.67 -2.27 -9.94
CA GLY A 35 19.68 -2.07 -11.40
C GLY A 35 18.79 -0.94 -11.89
N GLY A 36 18.47 0.04 -11.04
CA GLY A 36 17.63 1.18 -11.40
C GLY A 36 16.13 0.90 -11.44
N ILE A 37 15.69 -0.31 -11.06
CA ILE A 37 14.27 -0.67 -11.00
C ILE A 37 13.59 0.12 -9.88
N ARG A 38 12.41 0.67 -10.19
CA ARG A 38 11.52 1.32 -9.24
C ARG A 38 10.18 0.63 -9.25
N SER A 39 9.62 0.39 -8.07
CA SER A 39 8.26 -0.15 -7.92
C SER A 39 7.41 0.86 -7.18
N ASN A 40 6.23 1.16 -7.74
CA ASN A 40 5.19 1.89 -7.05
C ASN A 40 4.09 0.88 -6.70
N ILE A 41 3.88 0.65 -5.40
CA ILE A 41 2.92 -0.35 -4.92
C ILE A 41 1.82 0.36 -4.16
N ARG A 42 0.58 -0.02 -4.45
CA ARG A 42 -0.62 0.50 -3.81
C ARG A 42 -1.34 -0.62 -3.09
N ALA A 43 -1.65 -0.39 -1.82
CA ALA A 43 -2.47 -1.28 -1.00
C ALA A 43 -3.65 -0.51 -0.41
N GLU A 44 -4.83 -1.10 -0.44
CA GLU A 44 -6.08 -0.44 -0.07
C GLU A 44 -6.88 -1.28 0.92
N HIS A 45 -7.68 -0.59 1.74
CA HIS A 45 -8.68 -1.16 2.63
C HIS A 45 -9.99 -0.37 2.54
N GLY A 46 -11.12 -1.07 2.56
CA GLY A 46 -12.45 -0.47 2.50
C GLY A 46 -12.88 -0.02 1.11
N ALA A 47 -14.13 0.48 1.01
CA ALA A 47 -14.69 0.95 -0.24
C ALA A 47 -14.07 2.29 -0.65
N ILE A 48 -13.37 2.32 -1.79
CA ILE A 48 -12.76 3.55 -2.32
C ILE A 48 -13.88 4.54 -2.72
N PRO A 49 -13.91 5.74 -2.13
CA PRO A 49 -14.88 6.76 -2.52
C PRO A 49 -14.73 7.11 -4.01
N ALA A 50 -15.85 7.37 -4.68
CA ALA A 50 -15.86 7.57 -6.14
C ALA A 50 -14.91 8.68 -6.61
N HIS A 51 -14.75 9.75 -5.82
CA HIS A 51 -13.85 10.86 -6.13
C HIS A 51 -12.35 10.51 -6.00
N TRP A 52 -12.01 9.36 -5.41
CA TRP A 52 -10.62 8.87 -5.29
C TRP A 52 -10.30 7.69 -6.23
N ARG A 53 -11.25 7.22 -7.05
CA ARG A 53 -11.04 6.05 -7.94
C ARG A 53 -10.14 6.30 -9.15
N THR A 54 -9.87 7.57 -9.48
CA THR A 54 -9.10 7.95 -10.68
C THR A 54 -7.64 8.34 -10.39
N LEU A 55 -7.25 8.42 -9.12
CA LEU A 55 -5.83 8.44 -8.74
C LEU A 55 -5.26 7.02 -8.86
#